data_AF-A0A840IID2-F1
#
_entry.id   AF-A0A840IID2-F1
#
_cell.length_a   1.000
_cell.length_b   1.000
_cell.length_c   1.000
_cell.angle_alpha   90.00
_cell.angle_beta   90.00
_cell.angle_gamma   90.00
#
_symmetry.space_group_name_H-M   'P 1'
#
loop_
_entity.id
_entity.type
_entity.pdbx_description
1 polymer ?
#
loop_
_entity_poly.entity_id
_entity_poly.type
_entity_poly.pdbx_seq_one_letter_code
_entity_poly.pdbx_strand_id
1 'polypeptide(L)' 'MTATHRAPSRYDDQMPTSQQPTPPPKPDAEAARRAAQLHHAMSKAPVGSKERRFLRRAAERARARARAGE' A
#
# COMPACT_ATOMS: atom_id res chain seq x y z
N MET A 1 23.23 29.47 54.19
CA MET A 1 23.90 29.66 52.90
C MET A 1 23.42 28.59 51.93
N THR A 2 22.65 29.04 50.94
CA THR A 2 22.24 28.43 49.64
C THR A 2 21.95 26.93 49.51
N ALA A 3 20.65 26.60 49.43
CA ALA A 3 20.12 25.36 48.89
C ALA A 3 20.32 25.31 47.37
N THR A 4 20.97 24.26 46.86
CA THR A 4 21.17 24.04 45.43
C THR A 4 19.89 23.49 44.81
N HIS A 5 19.07 24.38 44.24
CA HIS A 5 17.91 24.00 43.42
C HIS A 5 18.39 23.33 42.12
N ARG A 6 18.38 21.99 42.08
CA ARG A 6 18.49 21.25 40.82
C ARG A 6 17.09 21.15 40.21
N ALA A 7 16.79 22.04 39.27
CA ALA A 7 15.58 21.95 38.47
C ALA A 7 15.53 20.58 37.74
N PRO A 8 14.40 19.85 37.75
CA PRO A 8 14.22 18.77 36.80
C PRO A 8 14.01 19.42 35.42
N SER A 9 14.98 19.25 34.52
CA SER A 9 14.84 19.60 33.11
C SER A 9 13.64 18.85 32.53
N ARG A 10 12.47 19.50 32.55
CA ARG A 10 11.32 19.13 31.71
C ARG A 10 11.55 19.74 30.33
N TYR A 11 12.48 19.15 29.60
CA TYR A 11 12.65 19.38 28.17
C TYR A 11 13.11 18.06 27.56
N ASP A 12 12.18 17.13 27.48
CA ASP A 12 12.14 16.14 26.41
C ASP A 12 10.67 15.70 26.26
N ASP A 13 9.81 16.71 26.18
CA ASP A 13 8.48 16.54 25.60
C ASP A 13 8.68 16.52 24.08
N GLN A 14 8.60 15.32 23.54
CA GLN A 14 8.19 14.99 22.18
C GLN A 14 8.50 16.01 21.08
N MET A 15 9.35 15.60 20.14
CA MET A 15 9.09 15.88 18.74
C MET A 15 9.28 14.59 17.92
N PRO A 16 8.21 13.80 17.64
CA PRO A 16 8.27 12.77 16.61
C PRO A 16 8.41 13.47 15.25
N THR A 17 9.65 13.77 14.88
CA THR A 17 10.01 14.32 13.57
C THR A 17 11.06 13.35 13.00
N SER A 18 10.94 12.75 11.84
CA SER A 18 10.05 12.98 10.70
C SER A 18 9.73 11.61 10.10
N GLN A 19 8.46 11.19 10.10
CA GLN A 19 8.03 10.25 9.08
C GLN A 19 8.04 11.03 7.77
N GLN A 20 9.21 11.03 7.12
CA GLN A 20 9.35 11.49 5.76
C GLN A 20 8.28 10.76 4.94
N PRO A 21 7.37 11.46 4.23
CA PRO A 21 6.33 10.80 3.48
C PRO A 21 7.00 9.86 2.49
N THR A 22 6.87 8.56 2.73
CA THR A 22 7.44 7.54 1.85
C THR A 22 6.86 7.80 0.46
N PRO A 23 7.69 7.98 -0.57
CA PRO A 23 7.18 8.18 -1.92
C PRO A 23 6.23 7.04 -2.25
N PRO A 24 5.10 7.33 -2.94
CA PRO A 24 4.13 6.29 -3.25
C PRO A 24 4.87 5.17 -3.99
N PRO A 25 4.58 3.91 -3.61
CA PRO A 25 5.30 2.78 -4.15
C PRO A 25 5.14 2.75 -5.67
N LYS A 26 6.26 2.51 -6.38
CA LYS A 26 6.27 2.58 -7.85
C LYS A 26 5.36 1.49 -8.39
N PRO A 27 4.48 1.79 -9.35
CA PRO A 27 3.53 0.80 -9.83
C PRO A 27 4.25 -0.38 -10.51
N ASP A 28 3.91 -1.60 -10.10
CA ASP A 28 4.44 -2.81 -10.72
C ASP A 28 3.84 -2.98 -12.14
N ALA A 29 4.69 -2.75 -13.15
CA ALA A 29 4.34 -2.85 -14.56
C ALA A 29 4.02 -4.29 -15.00
N GLU A 30 4.55 -5.30 -14.32
CA GLU A 30 4.19 -6.69 -14.59
C GLU A 30 2.79 -7.01 -14.05
N ALA A 31 2.49 -6.61 -12.81
CA ALA A 31 1.15 -6.77 -12.25
C ALA A 31 0.09 -6.01 -13.06
N ALA A 32 0.40 -4.82 -13.58
CA ALA A 32 -0.48 -4.07 -14.46
C ALA A 32 -0.78 -4.84 -15.78
N ARG A 33 0.25 -5.42 -16.40
CA ARG A 33 0.10 -6.26 -17.61
C ARG A 33 -0.75 -7.51 -17.32
N ARG A 34 -0.50 -8.19 -16.20
CA ARG A 34 -1.30 -9.36 -15.78
C ARG A 34 -2.76 -8.98 -15.55
N ALA A 35 -3.05 -7.83 -14.94
CA ALA A 35 -4.41 -7.35 -14.74
C ALA A 35 -5.15 -7.12 -16.08
N ALA A 36 -4.47 -6.57 -17.09
CA ALA A 36 -5.05 -6.37 -18.42
C ALA A 36 -5.34 -7.70 -19.13
N GLN A 37 -4.41 -8.67 -19.05
CA GLN A 37 -4.61 -10.01 -19.61
C GLN A 37 -5.80 -10.74 -18.98
N LEU A 38 -5.92 -10.67 -17.65
CA LEU A 38 -7.05 -11.28 -16.93
C LEU A 38 -8.38 -10.62 -17.30
N HIS A 39 -8.39 -9.31 -17.51
CA HIS A 39 -9.58 -8.59 -17.98
C HIS A 39 -9.98 -9.03 -19.40
N HIS A 40 -9.01 -9.21 -20.29
CA HIS A 40 -9.25 -9.74 -21.64
C HIS A 40 -9.81 -11.16 -21.59
N ALA A 41 -9.23 -12.05 -20.79
CA ALA A 41 -9.75 -13.40 -20.59
C ALA A 41 -11.19 -13.39 -20.04
N MET A 42 -11.48 -12.48 -19.10
CA MET A 42 -12.82 -12.32 -18.52
C MET A 42 -13.87 -11.88 -19.55
N SER A 43 -13.48 -11.15 -20.60
CA SER A 43 -14.38 -10.74 -21.70
C SER A 43 -14.83 -11.91 -22.57
N LYS A 44 -14.02 -12.98 -22.63
CA LYS A 44 -14.31 -14.21 -23.38
C LYS A 44 -15.08 -15.23 -22.55
N ALA A 45 -15.04 -15.12 -21.22
CA ALA A 45 -15.71 -16.05 -20.32
C ALA A 45 -17.23 -15.79 -20.26
N PRO A 46 -18.07 -16.85 -20.22
CA PRO A 46 -19.51 -16.69 -20.13
C PRO A 46 -19.97 -15.91 -18.89
N VAL A 47 -21.01 -15.09 -19.04
CA VAL A 47 -21.59 -14.34 -17.92
C VAL A 47 -22.13 -15.30 -16.87
N GLY A 48 -21.83 -15.04 -15.59
CA GLY A 48 -22.25 -15.90 -14.47
C GLY A 48 -21.39 -17.14 -14.23
N SER A 49 -20.43 -17.45 -15.12
CA SER A 49 -19.57 -18.62 -14.95
C SER A 49 -18.67 -18.52 -13.71
N LYS A 50 -18.30 -19.67 -13.13
CA LYS A 50 -17.32 -19.74 -12.04
C LYS A 50 -15.96 -19.18 -12.47
N GLU A 51 -15.56 -19.47 -13.70
CA GLU A 51 -14.33 -18.95 -14.32
C GLU A 51 -14.31 -17.43 -14.36
N ARG A 52 -15.39 -16.78 -14.82
CA ARG A 52 -15.48 -15.32 -14.88
C ARG A 52 -15.34 -14.67 -13.49
N ARG A 53 -15.94 -15.28 -12.45
CA ARG A 53 -15.78 -14.83 -11.06
C ARG A 53 -14.34 -14.98 -10.57
N PHE A 54 -13.68 -16.08 -10.92
CA PHE A 54 -12.27 -16.31 -10.60
C PHE A 54 -11.37 -15.27 -11.27
N LEU A 55 -11.52 -15.06 -12.58
CA LEU A 55 -10.74 -14.09 -13.36
C LEU A 55 -10.92 -12.66 -12.82
N ARG A 56 -12.14 -12.29 -12.40
CA ARG A 56 -12.41 -11.00 -11.76
C ARG A 56 -11.60 -10.82 -10.46
N ARG A 57 -11.65 -11.81 -9.56
CA ARG A 57 -10.87 -11.77 -8.30
C ARG A 57 -9.37 -11.73 -8.56
N ALA A 58 -8.89 -12.47 -9.56
CA ALA A 58 -7.48 -12.47 -9.94
C ALA A 58 -7.05 -11.10 -10.49
N ALA A 59 -7.86 -10.48 -11.36
CA ALA A 59 -7.59 -9.16 -11.90
C ALA A 59 -7.58 -8.08 -10.81
N GLU A 60 -8.51 -8.15 -9.85
CA GLU A 60 -8.55 -7.26 -8.68
C GLU A 60 -7.27 -7.38 -7.84
N ARG A 61 -6.81 -8.60 -7.56
CA ARG A 61 -5.54 -8.83 -6.84
C ARG A 61 -4.32 -8.29 -7.60
N ALA A 62 -4.27 -8.51 -8.90
CA ALA A 62 -3.18 -7.99 -9.73
C ALA A 62 -3.19 -6.45 -9.75
N ARG A 63 -4.36 -5.81 -9.81
CA ARG A 63 -4.49 -4.33 -9.69
C ARG A 63 -4.07 -3.82 -8.32
N ALA A 64 -4.38 -4.56 -7.24
CA ALA A 64 -3.95 -4.19 -5.90
C ALA A 64 -2.41 -4.19 -5.79
N ARG A 65 -1.73 -5.22 -6.32
CA ARG A 65 -0.27 -5.26 -6.38
C ARG A 65 0.34 -4.18 -7.26
N ALA A 66 -0.25 -3.92 -8.42
CA ALA A 66 0.18 -2.84 -9.31
C ALA A 66 0.13 -1.45 -8.64
N ARG A 67 -0.72 -1.27 -7.62
CA ARG A 67 -0.77 -0.04 -6.82
C ARG A 67 0.09 -0.09 -5.57
N ALA A 68 0.31 -1.28 -5.02
CA ALA A 68 1.08 -1.47 -3.79
C ALA A 68 2.59 -1.38 -4.01
N GLY A 69 3.06 -1.53 -5.26
CA GLY A 69 4.46 -1.39 -5.66
C GLY A 69 5.42 -2.06 -4.67
N GLU A 70 5.37 -3.39 -4.66
CA GLU A 70 6.43 -4.22 -4.09
C GLU A 70 7.70 -4.14 -4.96
#